data_AF-A0A1L3GIK1-F1
#
_entry.id   AF-A0A1L3GIK1-F1
#
_cell.length_a   1.000
_cell.length_b   1.000
_cell.length_c   1.000
_cell.angle_alpha   90.00
_cell.angle_beta   90.00
_cell.angle_gamma   90.00
#
_symmetry.space_group_name_H-M   'P 1'
#
loop_
_entity.id
_entity.type
_entity.pdbx_description
1 polymer ?
#
loop_
_entity_poly.entity_id
_entity_poly.type
_entity_poly.pdbx_seq_one_letter_code
_entity_poly.pdbx_strand_id
1 'polypeptide(L)'
;MKGLLIKDPTHWRDAWSAHIATHMAICDSTYNLLIFDERHSAEEITAQIAEAPEHVFQIIDLEEAAEHCCDFVSDAGRYYRRVRAGRPRTAG
;
A
#
# COMPACT_ATOMS: atom_id res chain seq x y z
N MET A 1 1.02 7.36 -5.21
CA MET A 1 1.50 5.96 -5.11
C MET A 1 0.40 5.05 -4.59
N LYS A 2 0.51 3.74 -4.78
CA LYS A 2 -0.37 2.74 -4.18
C LYS A 2 0.34 2.01 -3.06
N GLY A 3 -0.40 1.59 -2.05
CA GLY A 3 0.09 0.75 -0.97
C GLY A 3 -0.81 -0.46 -0.75
N LEU A 4 -0.22 -1.61 -0.47
CA LEU A 4 -0.91 -2.81 -0.01
C LEU A 4 -0.77 -2.91 1.50
N LEU A 5 -1.84 -2.57 2.22
CA LEU A 5 -1.91 -2.70 3.66
C LEU A 5 -2.39 -4.09 4.04
N ILE A 6 -1.56 -4.84 4.75
CA ILE A 6 -1.90 -6.12 5.35
C ILE A 6 -2.69 -5.83 6.63
N LYS A 7 -3.97 -6.19 6.64
CA LYS A 7 -4.89 -5.96 7.75
C LYS A 7 -4.90 -7.11 8.74
N ASP A 8 -4.72 -8.33 8.25
CA ASP A 8 -4.65 -9.53 9.07
C ASP A 8 -3.38 -10.33 8.77
N PRO A 9 -2.29 -10.07 9.50
CA PRO A 9 -1.04 -10.79 9.31
C PRO A 9 -1.13 -12.28 9.68
N THR A 10 -2.15 -12.70 10.44
CA THR A 10 -2.33 -14.12 10.82
C THR A 10 -2.76 -14.98 9.64
N HIS A 11 -3.56 -14.39 8.75
CA HIS A 11 -4.05 -15.04 7.53
C HIS A 11 -3.25 -14.62 6.29
N TRP A 12 -2.32 -13.66 6.44
CA TRP A 12 -1.39 -13.30 5.39
C TRP A 12 -0.35 -14.39 5.20
N ARG A 13 -0.18 -14.86 3.97
CA ARG A 13 0.82 -15.88 3.62
C ARG A 13 2.08 -15.21 3.08
N ASP A 14 3.24 -15.58 3.61
CA ASP A 14 4.55 -15.08 3.14
C ASP A 14 4.76 -15.28 1.63
N ALA A 15 4.16 -16.33 1.06
CA ALA A 15 4.19 -16.60 -0.37
C ALA A 15 3.59 -15.46 -1.22
N TRP A 16 2.57 -14.75 -0.71
CA TRP A 16 2.00 -13.59 -1.41
C TRP A 16 2.97 -12.41 -1.42
N SER A 17 3.61 -12.10 -0.28
CA SER A 17 4.66 -11.07 -0.24
C SER A 17 5.82 -11.40 -1.19
N ALA A 18 6.28 -12.66 -1.19
CA ALA A 18 7.36 -13.10 -2.07
C ALA A 18 6.98 -13.02 -3.55
N HIS A 19 5.73 -13.38 -3.89
CA HIS A 19 5.24 -13.29 -5.26
C HIS A 19 5.14 -11.82 -5.74
N ILE A 20 4.62 -10.93 -4.91
CA ILE A 20 4.56 -9.49 -5.20
C ILE A 20 5.98 -8.93 -5.42
N ALA A 21 6.91 -9.21 -4.50
CA ALA A 21 8.27 -8.68 -4.56
C ALA A 21 9.06 -9.15 -5.80
N THR A 22 8.66 -10.26 -6.42
CA THR A 22 9.30 -10.78 -7.63
C THR A 22 8.70 -10.21 -8.92
N HIS A 23 7.45 -9.73 -8.90
CA HIS A 23 6.73 -9.25 -10.10
C HIS A 23 6.52 -7.73 -10.13
N MET A 24 6.63 -7.06 -8.99
CA MET A 24 6.31 -5.63 -8.86
C MET A 24 7.48 -4.85 -8.29
N ALA A 25 7.62 -3.60 -8.75
CA ALA A 25 8.58 -2.67 -8.19
C ALA A 25 8.03 -2.07 -6.88
N ILE A 26 8.57 -2.54 -5.76
CA ILE A 26 8.32 -1.97 -4.43
C ILE A 26 9.32 -0.83 -4.22
N CYS A 27 8.81 0.38 -4.04
CA CYS A 27 9.63 1.56 -3.77
C CYS A 27 10.05 1.63 -2.30
N ASP A 28 9.16 1.19 -1.41
CA ASP A 28 9.41 1.22 0.02
C ASP A 28 8.51 0.21 0.75
N SER A 29 8.82 -0.07 2.01
CA SER A 29 8.02 -0.97 2.86
C SER A 29 8.01 -0.50 4.30
N THR A 30 7.03 -1.00 5.04
CA THR A 30 7.00 -0.98 6.51
C THR A 30 6.28 -2.24 6.98
N TYR A 31 6.28 -2.47 8.30
CA TYR A 31 5.84 -3.69 8.98
C TYR A 31 4.60 -4.39 8.37
N ASN A 32 3.57 -3.65 7.97
CA ASN A 32 2.35 -4.21 7.38
C ASN A 32 1.92 -3.51 6.08
N LEU A 33 2.82 -2.80 5.40
CA LEU A 33 2.48 -2.03 4.21
C LEU A 33 3.60 -2.11 3.18
N LEU A 34 3.26 -2.57 1.98
CA LEU A 34 4.14 -2.51 0.81
C LEU A 34 3.76 -1.28 -0.02
N ILE A 35 4.74 -0.45 -0.38
CA ILE A 35 4.53 0.79 -1.13
C ILE A 35 5.10 0.60 -2.53
N PHE A 36 4.23 0.75 -3.54
CA PHE A 36 4.55 0.50 -4.94
C PHE A 36 4.87 1.78 -5.68
N ASP A 37 5.64 1.62 -6.76
CA ASP A 37 5.87 2.67 -7.75
C ASP A 37 4.53 3.16 -8.35
N GLU A 38 4.48 4.42 -8.73
CA GLU A 38 3.31 5.10 -9.29
C GLU A 38 2.77 4.44 -10.57
N ARG A 39 3.63 3.69 -11.26
CA ARG A 39 3.27 2.92 -12.47
C ARG A 39 2.30 1.78 -12.18
N HIS A 40 2.25 1.29 -10.94
CA HIS A 40 1.42 0.15 -10.58
C HIS A 40 0.00 0.60 -10.17
N SER A 41 -0.99 0.03 -10.84
CA SER A 41 -2.40 0.22 -10.56
C SER A 41 -2.87 -0.71 -9.43
N ALA A 42 -4.01 -0.37 -8.81
CA ALA A 42 -4.63 -1.21 -7.79
C ALA A 42 -5.06 -2.58 -8.34
N GLU A 43 -5.49 -2.62 -9.61
CA GLU A 43 -5.92 -3.83 -10.30
C GLU A 43 -4.74 -4.79 -10.52
N GLU A 44 -3.58 -4.27 -10.95
CA GLU A 44 -2.36 -5.07 -11.11
C GLU A 44 -1.89 -5.66 -9.78
N ILE A 45 -1.87 -4.86 -8.71
CA ILE A 45 -1.49 -5.34 -7.37
C ILE A 45 -2.44 -6.45 -6.93
N THR A 46 -3.75 -6.23 -7.07
CA THR A 46 -4.77 -7.21 -6.67
C THR A 46 -4.66 -8.50 -7.49
N ALA A 47 -4.31 -8.41 -8.77
CA ALA A 47 -4.12 -9.58 -9.63
C ALA A 47 -2.96 -10.47 -9.15
N GLN A 48 -1.88 -9.90 -8.57
CA GLN A 48 -0.79 -10.69 -7.99
C GLN A 48 -1.20 -11.47 -6.74
N ILE A 49 -2.28 -11.06 -6.08
CA ILE A 49 -2.81 -11.68 -4.87
C ILE A 49 -4.28 -12.06 -5.01
N ALA A 50 -4.67 -12.50 -6.21
CA ALA A 50 -6.07 -12.87 -6.50
C ALA A 50 -6.59 -14.02 -5.59
N GLU A 51 -5.68 -14.82 -5.03
CA GLU A 51 -6.01 -15.88 -4.07
C GLU A 51 -6.15 -15.37 -2.62
N ALA A 52 -5.69 -14.15 -2.32
CA ALA A 52 -5.78 -13.59 -0.99
C ALA A 52 -7.21 -13.11 -0.71
N PRO A 53 -7.80 -13.46 0.46
CA PRO A 53 -9.13 -12.96 0.81
C PRO A 53 -9.16 -11.45 0.96
N GLU A 54 -10.18 -10.77 0.42
CA GLU A 54 -10.27 -9.30 0.44
C GLU A 54 -10.27 -8.69 1.87
N HIS A 55 -10.60 -9.47 2.90
CA HIS A 55 -10.59 -8.99 4.28
C HIS A 55 -9.18 -8.92 4.88
N VAL A 56 -8.21 -9.67 4.35
CA VAL A 56 -6.85 -9.74 4.92
C VAL A 56 -5.96 -8.60 4.45
N PHE A 57 -6.34 -7.90 3.37
CA PHE A 57 -5.58 -6.79 2.82
C PHE A 57 -6.46 -5.61 2.43
N GLN A 58 -5.83 -4.49 2.11
CA GLN A 58 -6.48 -3.33 1.52
C GLN A 58 -5.50 -2.59 0.63
N ILE A 59 -5.92 -2.26 -0.59
CA ILE A 59 -5.19 -1.31 -1.43
C ILE A 59 -5.57 0.11 -1.01
N ILE A 60 -4.56 0.94 -0.75
CA ILE A 60 -4.73 2.33 -0.34
C ILE A 60 -3.93 3.26 -1.25
N ASP A 61 -4.43 4.47 -1.44
CA ASP A 61 -3.67 5.55 -2.07
C ASP A 61 -2.76 6.21 -1.04
N LEU A 62 -1.53 6.45 -1.43
CA LEU A 62 -0.48 7.05 -0.61
C LEU A 62 0.18 8.20 -1.35
N GLU A 63 0.59 9.20 -0.58
CA GLU A 63 1.51 10.26 -1.01
C GLU A 63 2.58 10.48 0.05
N GLU A 64 3.74 10.99 -0.38
CA GLU A 64 4.78 11.42 0.56
C GLU A 64 4.25 12.59 1.39
N ALA A 65 4.58 12.60 2.68
CA ALA A 65 4.12 13.58 3.64
C ALA A 65 5.28 14.12 4.47
N ALA A 66 5.05 15.21 5.20
CA ALA A 66 5.96 15.63 6.26
C ALA A 66 5.80 14.72 7.49
N GLU A 67 6.85 14.61 8.29
CA GLU A 67 6.91 13.80 9.52
C GLU A 67 5.72 14.06 10.48
N HIS A 68 5.35 15.33 10.68
CA HIS A 68 4.25 15.70 11.59
C HIS A 68 2.85 15.51 11.00
N CYS A 69 2.75 15.08 9.73
CA CYS A 69 1.50 14.91 8.98
C CYS A 69 1.38 13.53 8.33
N CYS A 70 2.17 12.54 8.77
CA CYS A 70 2.20 11.21 8.18
C CYS A 70 1.33 10.20 8.94
N ASP A 71 0.84 9.20 8.21
CA ASP A 71 0.18 8.03 8.79
C ASP A 71 1.13 6.83 8.90
N PHE A 72 2.16 6.78 8.05
CA PHE A 72 3.10 5.67 7.94
C PHE A 72 4.53 6.19 7.86
N VAL A 73 5.44 5.46 8.48
CA VAL A 73 6.88 5.64 8.35
C VAL A 73 7.45 4.36 7.75
N SER A 74 8.19 4.49 6.66
CA SER A 74 8.85 3.37 6.02
C SER A 74 10.12 2.94 6.72
N ASP A 75 10.60 1.74 6.40
CA ASP A 75 11.85 1.19 6.90
C ASP A 75 13.06 2.05 6.45
N ALA A 76 12.94 2.73 5.32
CA ALA A 76 13.93 3.70 4.83
C ALA A 76 13.83 5.09 5.49
N GLY A 77 12.87 5.30 6.41
CA GLY A 77 12.66 6.57 7.12
C GLY A 77 11.90 7.62 6.31
N ARG A 78 11.17 7.21 5.27
CA ARG A 78 10.28 8.12 4.52
C ARG A 78 8.90 8.15 5.15
N TYR A 79 8.24 9.28 5.00
CA TYR A 79 6.95 9.56 5.62
C TYR A 79 5.84 9.56 4.57
N TYR A 80 4.78 8.80 4.82
CA TYR A 80 3.66 8.66 3.90
C TYR A 80 2.34 8.93 4.61
N ARG A 81 1.36 9.47 3.88
CA ARG A 81 -0.01 9.59 4.36
C ARG A 81 -1.00 8.97 3.38
N ARG A 82 -2.13 8.52 3.92
CA ARG A 82 -3.22 7.97 3.12
C ARG A 82 -3.99 9.08 2.45
N VAL A 83 -4.04 9.03 1.13
CA VAL A 83 -4.94 9.89 0.36
C VAL A 83 -6.30 9.21 0.33
N ARG A 84 -7.30 9.81 0.98
CA ARG A 84 -8.68 9.36 0.75
C ARG A 84 -9.05 9.79 -0.67
N ALA A 85 -9.47 8.84 -1.52
CA ALA A 85 -10.14 9.17 -2.77
C ALA A 85 -11.25 10.19 -2.44
N GLY A 86 -11.08 11.41 -2.94
CA GLY A 86 -11.75 12.58 -2.38
C GLY A 86 -13.27 12.46 -2.39
N ARG A 87 -13.91 12.92 -1.30
CA ARG A 87 -15.05 13.82 -1.55
C ARG A 87 -14.46 15.05 -2.24
N PRO A 88 -15.02 15.53 -3.36
CA PRO A 88 -14.58 16.78 -3.93
C PRO A 88 -14.71 17.86 -2.83
N ARG A 89 -13.63 18.60 -2.57
CA ARG A 89 -13.72 19.86 -1.82
C ARG A 89 -14.61 20.75 -2.68
N THR A 90 -15.88 20.89 -2.31
CA THR A 90 -16.73 21.98 -2.77
C THR A 90 -15.99 23.27 -2.48
N ALA A 91 -15.49 23.92 -3.53
CA ALA A 91 -14.96 25.26 -3.45
C ALA A 91 -16.14 26.23 -3.26
N GLY A 92 -15.95 27.12 -2.26
CA GLY A 92 -16.55 28.44 -2.04
C GLY A 92 -17.88 28.78 -2.69
#